data_AF-A0A914QL48-F1
#
_entry.id   AF-A0A914QL48-F1
#
_cell.length_a   1.000
_cell.length_b   1.000
_cell.length_c   1.000
_cell.angle_alpha   90.00
_cell.angle_beta   90.00
_cell.angle_gamma   90.00
#
_symmetry.space_group_name_H-M   'P 1'
#
loop_
_entity.id
_entity.type
_entity.pdbx_description
1 polymer ?
#
loop_
_entity_poly.entity_id
_entity_poly.type
_entity_poly.pdbx_seq_one_letter_code
_entity_poly.pdbx_strand_id
1 'polypeptide(L)'
;MLTGIVPNVVKNIFHEKFVIKDAASLATCYIISSSNEAQISDLIDANVVNGLCHFFKLTETEDRYVIAVLEGLRKILKKAEKRVNEVYESLDECDGIKVLERLKYRRNKSIGDQSEEILQILEKVMPKEDQVKSEL
;
A
#
# COMPACT_ATOMS: atom_id res chain seq x y z
N MET A 1 -14.88 12.70 -10.77
CA MET A 1 -14.86 13.84 -9.81
C MET A 1 -13.56 13.97 -9.01
N LEU A 2 -12.62 13.00 -9.04
CA LEU A 2 -11.34 13.09 -8.30
C LEU A 2 -10.11 13.43 -9.17
N THR A 3 -10.29 13.56 -10.49
CA THR A 3 -9.24 13.55 -11.52
C THR A 3 -8.19 14.67 -11.40
N GLY A 4 -8.43 15.72 -10.61
CA GLY A 4 -7.43 16.77 -10.33
C GLY A 4 -6.85 16.79 -8.91
N ILE A 5 -7.48 16.07 -7.96
CA ILE A 5 -7.08 16.09 -6.55
C ILE A 5 -6.10 14.94 -6.27
N VAL A 6 -6.40 13.75 -6.79
CA VAL A 6 -5.65 12.52 -6.50
C VAL A 6 -4.15 12.65 -6.83
N PRO A 7 -3.74 13.07 -8.04
CA PRO A 7 -2.31 13.18 -8.35
C PRO A 7 -1.57 14.17 -7.43
N ASN A 8 -2.22 15.27 -7.06
CA ASN A 8 -1.62 16.29 -6.20
C ASN A 8 -1.48 15.82 -4.75
N VAL A 9 -2.47 15.11 -4.22
CA VAL A 9 -2.41 14.55 -2.86
C VAL A 9 -1.35 13.46 -2.79
N VAL A 10 -1.29 12.55 -3.78
CA VAL A 10 -0.24 11.51 -3.83
C VAL A 10 1.16 12.12 -3.92
N LYS A 11 1.35 13.15 -4.76
CA LYS A 11 2.62 13.89 -4.85
C LYS A 11 3.06 14.46 -3.50
N ASN A 12 2.12 14.96 -2.69
CA ASN A 12 2.43 15.55 -1.38
C ASN A 12 2.89 14.52 -0.33
N ILE A 13 2.70 13.22 -0.54
CA ILE A 13 3.29 12.17 0.31
C ILE A 13 4.83 12.23 0.27
N PHE A 14 5.39 12.68 -0.86
CA PHE A 14 6.83 12.83 -1.03
C PHE A 14 7.37 14.20 -0.58
N HIS A 15 6.51 15.10 -0.10
CA HIS A 15 6.91 16.45 0.33
C HIS A 15 7.98 16.44 1.43
N GLU A 16 8.98 17.33 1.41
CA GLU A 16 10.08 17.34 2.39
C GLU A 16 9.63 17.43 3.87
N LYS A 17 8.64 18.28 4.17
CA LYS A 17 8.08 18.48 5.51
C LYS A 17 7.16 17.33 5.92
N PHE A 18 7.48 16.65 7.02
CA PHE A 18 6.70 15.53 7.56
C PHE A 18 5.22 15.87 7.77
N VAL A 19 4.89 17.05 8.31
CA VAL A 19 3.50 17.49 8.54
C VAL A 19 2.66 17.45 7.25
N ILE A 20 3.27 17.78 6.11
CA ILE A 20 2.58 17.73 4.81
C ILE A 20 2.45 16.28 4.32
N LYS A 21 3.50 15.46 4.48
CA LYS A 21 3.45 14.02 4.16
C LYS A 21 2.34 13.31 4.95
N ASP A 22 2.26 13.59 6.25
CA ASP A 22 1.31 13.00 7.19
C ASP A 22 -0.13 13.33 6.77
N ALA A 23 -0.43 14.61 6.58
CA ALA A 23 -1.75 15.06 6.12
C ALA A 23 -2.12 14.46 4.75
N ALA A 24 -1.18 14.44 3.81
CA ALA A 24 -1.41 13.87 2.48
C ALA A 24 -1.65 12.36 2.51
N SER A 25 -0.89 11.63 3.32
CA SER A 25 -1.00 10.17 3.44
C SER A 25 -2.32 9.78 4.10
N LEU A 26 -2.70 10.46 5.19
CA LEU A 26 -3.99 10.24 5.85
C LEU A 26 -5.17 10.57 4.92
N ALA A 27 -5.11 11.70 4.21
CA ALA A 27 -6.11 12.04 3.20
C ALA A 27 -6.21 10.97 2.11
N THR A 28 -5.07 10.45 1.65
CA THR A 28 -5.00 9.37 0.66
C THR A 28 -5.68 8.09 1.17
N CYS A 29 -5.41 7.67 2.41
CA CYS A 29 -6.07 6.51 3.02
C CYS A 29 -7.60 6.68 3.11
N TYR A 30 -8.09 7.88 3.43
CA TYR A 30 -9.53 8.17 3.43
C TYR A 30 -10.15 8.14 2.03
N ILE A 31 -9.44 8.68 1.03
CA ILE A 31 -9.87 8.61 -0.38
C ILE A 31 -9.94 7.15 -0.83
N ILE A 32 -8.90 6.35 -0.59
CA ILE A 32 -8.88 4.92 -0.93
C ILE A 32 -10.07 4.18 -0.29
N SER A 33 -10.32 4.44 1.00
CA SER A 33 -11.38 3.77 1.75
C SER A 33 -12.78 3.99 1.15
N SER A 34 -13.02 5.19 0.60
CA SER A 34 -14.29 5.59 -0.03
C SER A 34 -14.36 5.36 -1.55
N SER A 35 -13.24 5.01 -2.20
CA SER A 35 -13.15 4.88 -3.66
C SER A 35 -13.80 3.60 -4.19
N ASN A 36 -14.45 3.67 -5.36
CA ASN A 36 -14.88 2.52 -6.17
C ASN A 36 -13.74 1.98 -7.05
N GLU A 37 -13.97 0.91 -7.83
CA GLU A 37 -12.95 0.27 -8.68
C GLU A 37 -12.33 1.24 -9.71
N ALA A 38 -13.15 2.04 -10.39
CA ALA A 38 -12.67 3.03 -11.34
C ALA A 38 -11.78 4.10 -10.67
N GLN A 39 -12.16 4.57 -9.47
CA GLN A 39 -11.36 5.52 -8.71
C GLN A 39 -10.07 4.90 -8.14
N ILE A 40 -10.07 3.60 -7.82
CA ILE A 40 -8.86 2.87 -7.45
C ILE A 40 -7.93 2.76 -8.65
N SER A 41 -8.46 2.54 -9.85
CA SER A 41 -7.67 2.60 -11.09
C SER A 41 -6.98 3.96 -11.25
N ASP A 42 -7.71 5.08 -11.09
CA ASP A 42 -7.13 6.42 -11.13
C ASP A 42 -6.03 6.63 -10.06
N LEU A 43 -6.19 6.02 -8.87
CA LEU A 43 -5.20 6.08 -7.79
C LEU A 43 -3.94 5.28 -8.12
N ILE A 44 -4.07 4.09 -8.73
CA ILE A 44 -2.93 3.29 -9.18
C ILE A 44 -2.16 4.07 -10.26
N ASP A 45 -2.86 4.69 -11.21
CA ASP A 45 -2.26 5.54 -12.26
C ASP A 45 -1.51 6.75 -11.68
N ALA A 46 -1.98 7.27 -10.54
CA ALA A 46 -1.33 8.33 -9.80
C ALA A 46 -0.14 7.88 -8.93
N ASN A 47 0.28 6.61 -9.03
CA ASN A 47 1.38 6.01 -8.29
C ASN A 47 1.15 5.99 -6.75
N VAL A 48 -0.11 5.77 -6.33
CA VAL A 48 -0.47 5.74 -4.90
C VAL A 48 0.29 4.68 -4.12
N VAL A 49 0.60 3.53 -4.75
CA VAL A 49 1.25 2.39 -4.09
C VAL A 49 2.65 2.80 -3.61
N ASN A 50 3.45 3.40 -4.48
CA ASN A 50 4.77 3.91 -4.13
C ASN A 50 4.67 4.99 -3.04
N GLY A 51 3.70 5.90 -3.15
CA GLY A 51 3.42 6.90 -2.13
C GLY A 51 3.18 6.27 -0.75
N LEU A 52 2.30 5.28 -0.67
CA LEU A 52 2.04 4.55 0.57
C LEU A 52 3.27 3.80 1.07
N CYS A 53 4.05 3.14 0.20
CA CYS A 53 5.30 2.48 0.60
C CYS A 53 6.28 3.50 1.23
N HIS A 54 6.43 4.65 0.58
CA HIS A 54 7.33 5.72 1.05
C HIS A 54 6.92 6.21 2.44
N PHE A 55 5.64 6.52 2.62
CA PHE A 55 5.14 6.93 3.93
C PHE A 55 5.33 5.83 4.97
N PHE A 56 5.01 4.60 4.60
CA PHE A 56 5.09 3.46 5.49
C PHE A 56 6.52 3.20 6.01
N LYS A 57 7.53 3.29 5.15
CA LYS A 57 8.95 3.19 5.55
C LYS A 57 9.35 4.27 6.55
N LEU A 58 8.79 5.48 6.44
CA LEU A 58 9.07 6.58 7.38
C LEU A 58 8.38 6.40 8.74
N THR A 59 7.27 5.66 8.77
CA THR A 59 6.41 5.54 9.95
C THR A 59 6.29 4.10 10.46
N GLU A 60 7.20 3.20 10.08
CA GLU A 60 7.11 1.75 10.37
C GLU A 60 7.04 1.48 11.87
N THR A 61 7.63 2.32 12.72
CA THR A 61 7.64 2.18 14.19
C THR A 61 6.31 2.53 14.86
N GLU A 62 5.40 3.20 14.16
CA GLU A 62 4.16 3.75 14.71
C GLU A 62 2.95 2.94 14.24
N ASP A 63 2.44 2.06 15.11
CA ASP A 63 1.36 1.11 14.78
C ASP A 63 0.16 1.76 14.08
N ARG A 64 -0.22 2.99 14.48
CA ARG A 64 -1.35 3.71 13.89
C ARG A 64 -1.20 3.93 12.38
N TYR A 65 0.01 4.27 11.94
CA TYR A 65 0.29 4.56 10.54
C TYR A 65 0.41 3.27 9.74
N VAL A 66 1.03 2.26 10.34
CA VAL A 66 1.13 0.93 9.73
C VAL A 66 -0.25 0.35 9.46
N ILE A 67 -1.15 0.40 10.44
CA ILE A 67 -2.54 -0.05 10.27
C ILE A 67 -3.22 0.71 9.14
N ALA A 68 -3.14 2.05 9.12
CA ALA A 68 -3.78 2.87 8.09
C ALA A 68 -3.26 2.57 6.67
N VAL A 69 -1.96 2.32 6.52
CA VAL A 69 -1.37 1.95 5.23
C VAL A 69 -1.79 0.55 4.80
N LEU A 70 -1.76 -0.44 5.71
CA LEU A 70 -2.19 -1.81 5.39
C LEU A 70 -3.66 -1.87 5.01
N GLU A 71 -4.52 -1.11 5.69
CA GLU A 71 -5.92 -0.98 5.31
C GLU A 71 -6.08 -0.39 3.91
N GLY A 72 -5.31 0.64 3.59
CA GLY A 72 -5.25 1.25 2.26
C GLY A 72 -4.81 0.26 1.18
N LEU A 73 -3.69 -0.45 1.39
CA LEU A 73 -3.17 -1.45 0.45
C LEU A 73 -4.16 -2.58 0.22
N ARG A 74 -4.76 -3.12 1.30
CA ARG A 74 -5.78 -4.16 1.20
C ARG A 74 -6.99 -3.70 0.39
N LYS A 75 -7.42 -2.45 0.57
CA LYS A 75 -8.54 -1.88 -0.18
C LYS A 75 -8.21 -1.72 -1.66
N ILE A 76 -7.01 -1.25 -1.98
CA ILE A 76 -6.50 -1.18 -3.36
C ILE A 76 -6.54 -2.58 -3.98
N LEU A 77 -5.91 -3.56 -3.34
CA LEU A 77 -5.81 -4.93 -3.88
C LEU A 77 -7.18 -5.58 -4.09
N LYS A 78 -8.12 -5.42 -3.16
CA LYS A 78 -9.48 -5.96 -3.29
C LYS A 78 -10.28 -5.32 -4.44
N LYS A 79 -9.91 -4.12 -4.88
CA LYS A 79 -10.62 -3.33 -5.92
C LYS A 79 -9.82 -3.12 -7.19
N ALA A 80 -8.59 -3.61 -7.27
CA ALA A 80 -7.73 -3.47 -8.43
C ALA A 80 -8.19 -4.34 -9.61
N GLU A 81 -9.17 -5.22 -9.43
CA GLU A 81 -9.69 -6.14 -10.45
C GLU A 81 -8.57 -6.92 -11.18
N LYS A 82 -8.24 -6.52 -12.41
CA LYS A 82 -7.20 -7.12 -13.27
C LYS A 82 -5.82 -6.48 -13.09
N ARG A 83 -5.72 -5.39 -12.33
CA ARG A 83 -4.51 -4.61 -12.09
C ARG A 83 -3.73 -5.05 -10.85
N VAL A 84 -4.10 -6.17 -10.23
CA VAL A 84 -3.38 -6.71 -9.06
C VAL A 84 -1.90 -6.96 -9.37
N ASN A 85 -1.58 -7.36 -10.60
CA ASN A 85 -0.20 -7.53 -11.06
C ASN A 85 0.59 -6.20 -11.05
N GLU A 86 -0.02 -5.09 -11.49
CA GLU A 86 0.63 -3.77 -11.46
C GLU A 86 0.87 -3.28 -10.02
N VAL A 87 -0.08 -3.58 -9.12
CA VAL A 87 0.08 -3.27 -7.68
C VAL A 87 1.20 -4.11 -7.07
N TYR A 88 1.31 -5.39 -7.45
CA TYR A 88 2.42 -6.27 -7.05
C TYR A 88 3.76 -5.71 -7.53
N GLU A 89 3.90 -5.41 -8.81
CA GLU A 89 5.12 -4.85 -9.40
C GLU A 89 5.53 -3.55 -8.68
N SER A 90 4.56 -2.66 -8.43
CA SER A 90 4.81 -1.42 -7.67
C SER A 90 5.26 -1.67 -6.23
N LEU A 91 4.72 -2.71 -5.57
CA LEU A 91 5.11 -3.10 -4.22
C LEU A 91 6.50 -3.74 -4.19
N ASP A 92 6.84 -4.55 -5.21
CA ASP A 92 8.16 -5.18 -5.29
C ASP A 92 9.26 -4.15 -5.56
N GLU A 93 9.04 -3.25 -6.53
CA GLU A 93 9.94 -2.14 -6.84
C GLU A 93 10.20 -1.22 -5.62
N CYS A 94 9.20 -1.05 -4.76
CA CYS A 94 9.31 -0.25 -3.54
C CYS A 94 9.85 -1.03 -2.32
N ASP A 95 10.31 -2.28 -2.47
CA ASP A 95 10.62 -3.24 -1.38
C ASP A 95 9.45 -3.48 -0.39
N GLY A 96 8.23 -3.13 -0.75
CA GLY A 96 7.03 -3.22 0.09
C GLY A 96 6.74 -4.66 0.52
N ILE A 97 6.99 -5.63 -0.34
CA ILE A 97 6.80 -7.06 -0.06
C ILE A 97 7.67 -7.50 1.13
N LYS A 98 8.97 -7.17 1.11
CA LYS A 98 9.90 -7.48 2.21
C LYS A 98 9.47 -6.83 3.53
N VAL A 99 8.84 -5.66 3.47
CA VAL A 99 8.31 -5.02 4.68
C VAL A 99 7.10 -5.80 5.19
N LEU A 100 6.16 -6.16 4.31
CA LEU A 100 5.00 -6.98 4.67
C LEU A 100 5.42 -8.31 5.31
N GLU A 101 6.44 -8.99 4.77
CA GLU A 101 6.97 -10.23 5.36
C GLU A 101 7.44 -10.06 6.81
N ARG A 102 8.14 -8.96 7.11
CA ARG A 102 8.57 -8.66 8.49
C ARG A 102 7.39 -8.35 9.39
N LEU A 103 6.39 -7.61 8.88
CA LEU A 103 5.23 -7.20 9.66
C LEU A 103 4.38 -8.37 10.15
N LYS A 104 4.39 -9.52 9.45
CA LYS A 104 3.72 -10.75 9.90
C LYS A 104 4.05 -11.11 11.35
N TYR A 105 5.30 -10.88 11.74
CA TYR A 105 5.83 -11.23 13.05
C TYR A 105 5.78 -10.07 14.05
N ARG A 106 5.12 -8.95 13.70
CA ARG A 106 4.97 -7.82 14.60
C ARG A 106 4.09 -8.23 15.79
N ARG A 107 4.45 -7.78 17.00
CA ARG A 107 3.71 -8.08 18.24
C ARG A 107 2.23 -7.70 18.16
N ASN A 108 1.91 -6.62 17.45
CA ASN A 108 0.53 -6.23 17.19
C ASN A 108 -0.10 -7.20 16.19
N LYS A 109 -0.91 -8.12 16.71
CA LYS A 109 -1.57 -9.15 15.91
C LYS A 109 -2.42 -8.59 14.75
N SER A 110 -3.07 -7.45 14.94
CA SER A 110 -3.85 -6.82 13.86
C SER A 110 -2.98 -6.45 12.66
N ILE A 111 -1.75 -5.98 12.91
CA ILE A 111 -0.78 -5.67 11.85
C ILE A 111 -0.29 -6.96 11.19
N GLY A 112 0.05 -7.98 11.99
CA GLY A 112 0.48 -9.28 11.47
C GLY A 112 -0.57 -9.93 10.56
N ASP A 113 -1.82 -10.01 11.05
CA ASP A 113 -2.95 -10.61 10.33
C ASP A 113 -3.25 -9.84 9.02
N GLN A 114 -3.21 -8.51 9.04
CA GLN A 114 -3.42 -7.70 7.84
C GLN A 114 -2.29 -7.87 6.82
N SER A 115 -1.05 -7.98 7.29
CA SER A 115 0.10 -8.19 6.41
C SER A 115 0.04 -9.55 5.72
N GLU A 116 -0.29 -10.59 6.48
CA GLU A 116 -0.51 -11.94 5.98
C GLU A 116 -1.63 -11.98 4.94
N GLU A 117 -2.77 -11.33 5.19
CA GLU A 117 -3.88 -11.23 4.23
C GLU A 117 -3.44 -10.57 2.91
N ILE A 118 -2.64 -9.51 2.98
CA ILE A 118 -2.11 -8.83 1.79
C ILE A 118 -1.19 -9.76 0.99
N LEU A 119 -0.26 -10.44 1.66
CA LEU A 119 0.67 -11.37 1.03
C LEU A 119 -0.08 -12.50 0.30
N GLN A 120 -1.09 -13.09 0.93
CA GLN A 120 -1.93 -14.13 0.32
C GLN A 120 -2.69 -13.65 -0.94
N ILE A 121 -3.06 -12.38 -1.01
CA ILE A 121 -3.66 -11.82 -2.22
C ILE A 121 -2.60 -11.74 -3.33
N LEU A 122 -1.39 -11.31 -2.99
CA LEU A 122 -0.28 -11.13 -3.93
C LEU A 122 0.29 -12.46 -4.44
N GLU A 123 0.30 -13.52 -3.62
CA GLU A 123 0.76 -14.88 -4.00
C GLU A 123 0.20 -15.37 -5.33
N LYS A 124 -1.05 -14.99 -5.65
CA LYS A 124 -1.73 -15.38 -6.89
C LYS A 124 -1.11 -14.79 -8.16
N VAL A 125 -0.38 -13.69 -8.04
CA VAL A 125 0.28 -13.00 -9.16
C VAL A 125 1.80 -13.04 -9.08
N MET A 126 2.37 -13.53 -7.97
CA MET A 126 3.82 -13.62 -7.82
C MET A 126 4.45 -14.53 -8.89
N PRO A 127 5.63 -14.17 -9.44
CA PRO A 127 6.44 -15.08 -10.23
C PRO A 127 6.77 -16.35 -9.44
N LYS A 128 6.88 -17.47 -10.16
CA LYS A 128 7.16 -18.77 -9.53
C LYS A 128 8.50 -18.77 -8.79
N GLU A 129 9.49 -18.02 -9.25
CA GLU A 129 10.79 -17.93 -8.59
C GLU A 129 10.73 -17.28 -7.20
N ASP A 130 9.81 -16.34 -6.98
CA ASP A 130 9.72 -15.60 -5.72
C ASP A 130 8.88 -16.34 -4.66
N GLN A 131 7.94 -17.19 -5.09
CA GLN A 131 7.21 -18.09 -4.19
C GLN A 131 8.15 -19.08 -3.47
N VAL A 132 9.20 -19.56 -4.16
CA VAL A 132 10.16 -20.52 -3.59
C VAL A 132 11.04 -19.89 -2.51
N LYS A 133 11.30 -18.58 -2.58
CA LYS A 133 12.13 -17.87 -1.57
C LYS A 133 11.40 -17.65 -0.25
N SER A 134 10.06 -17.58 -0.25
CA SER A 134 9.28 -17.39 0.97
C SER A 134 9.15 -18.64 1.85
N GLU A 135 9.49 -19.82 1.32
CA GLU A 135 9.41 -21.11 2.02
C GLU A 135 10.75 -21.60 2.62
N LEU A 136 11.86 -20.89 2.37
CA LEU A 136 13.23 -21.20 2.83
C LEU A 136 13.65 -20.31 3.99
#